data_AF-A0A6J0SEX9-F1
#
_entry.id   AF-A0A6J0SEX9-F1
#
_cell.length_a   1.000
_cell.length_b   1.000
_cell.length_c   1.000
_cell.angle_alpha   90.00
_cell.angle_beta   90.00
_cell.angle_gamma   90.00
#
_symmetry.space_group_name_H-M   'P 1'
#
loop_
_entity.id
_entity.type
_entity.pdbx_description
1 polymer ?
#
loop_
_entity_poly.entity_id
_entity_poly.type
_entity_poly.pdbx_seq_one_letter_code
_entity_poly.pdbx_strand_id
1 'polypeptide(L)'
;MEPQFLATPGPILHAYPGIQERKEKKNGESEFTSENMLMSVLDLFGAGTETTSTTLRYGLLALQKYPEVEEKVHEEIDRVVGRGRAPCVADRGQMPYTEAVIHEIQRFISLAALSLPHSVAKNTHFRQYIIPK
;
A
#
# COMPACT_ATOMS: atom_id res chain seq x y z
N MET A 1 15.53 -26.50 -27.07
CA MET A 1 14.14 -26.77 -26.72
C MET A 1 13.93 -26.17 -25.33
N GLU A 2 13.49 -24.93 -25.31
CA GLU A 2 13.00 -24.17 -24.14
C GLU A 2 11.66 -24.82 -23.66
N PRO A 3 11.22 -24.66 -22.39
CA PRO A 3 10.94 -23.32 -21.88
C PRO A 3 11.27 -22.96 -20.41
N GLN A 4 11.81 -21.75 -20.26
CA GLN A 4 11.22 -20.58 -19.58
C GLN A 4 10.97 -20.65 -18.05
N PHE A 5 11.68 -19.75 -17.36
CA PHE A 5 11.11 -18.82 -16.38
C PHE A 5 10.48 -19.42 -15.11
N LEU A 6 11.30 -20.05 -14.25
CA LEU A 6 10.87 -20.27 -12.86
C LEU A 6 11.16 -18.99 -12.05
N ALA A 7 10.07 -18.31 -11.68
CA ALA A 7 10.05 -17.13 -10.84
C ALA A 7 10.99 -17.27 -9.63
N THR A 8 11.97 -16.38 -9.54
CA THR A 8 12.75 -16.20 -8.31
C THR A 8 11.78 -15.77 -7.20
N PRO A 9 11.77 -16.44 -6.03
CA PRO A 9 10.94 -15.99 -4.92
C PRO A 9 11.35 -14.57 -4.53
N GLY A 10 10.39 -13.65 -4.43
CA GLY A 10 10.65 -12.22 -4.19
C GLY A 10 11.44 -11.95 -2.89
N PRO A 11 11.94 -10.71 -2.70
CA PRO A 11 12.92 -10.34 -1.66
C PRO A 11 12.50 -10.70 -0.23
N ILE A 12 11.19 -10.74 0.06
CA ILE A 12 10.64 -11.07 1.39
C ILE A 12 10.83 -12.55 1.73
N LEU A 13 10.59 -13.45 0.76
CA LEU A 13 10.74 -14.90 0.96
C LEU A 13 12.21 -15.28 1.18
N HIS A 14 13.13 -14.59 0.52
CA HIS A 14 14.57 -14.81 0.65
C HIS A 14 15.17 -14.25 1.95
N ALA A 15 14.65 -13.12 2.44
CA ALA A 15 15.17 -12.49 3.66
C ALA A 15 14.73 -13.21 4.95
N TYR A 16 13.60 -13.91 4.91
CA TYR A 16 12.96 -14.46 6.11
C TYR A 16 13.78 -15.52 6.87
N PRO A 17 14.40 -16.54 6.22
CA PRO A 17 15.16 -17.55 6.94
C PRO A 17 16.32 -16.95 7.76
N GLY A 18 17.01 -15.94 7.20
CA GLY A 18 18.09 -15.24 7.90
C GLY A 18 17.61 -14.39 9.08
N ILE A 19 16.36 -13.92 9.07
CA ILE A 19 15.74 -13.19 10.19
C ILE A 19 15.30 -14.19 11.28
N GLN A 20 14.73 -15.32 10.87
CA GLN A 20 14.29 -16.40 11.76
C GLN A 20 15.47 -16.96 12.56
N GLU A 21 16.55 -17.38 11.89
CA GLU A 21 17.75 -17.92 12.56
C GLU A 21 18.37 -16.94 13.58
N ARG A 22 18.36 -15.63 13.28
CA ARG A 22 18.89 -14.60 14.17
C ARG A 22 18.02 -14.39 15.41
N LYS A 23 16.71 -14.61 15.30
CA LYS A 23 15.77 -14.43 16.42
C LYS A 23 15.61 -15.67 17.27
N GLU A 24 15.62 -16.86 16.68
CA GLU A 24 15.66 -18.13 17.42
C GLU A 24 16.93 -18.26 18.29
N LYS A 25 18.08 -17.77 17.80
CA LYS A 25 19.33 -17.70 18.60
C LYS A 25 19.24 -16.77 19.81
N LYS A 26 18.25 -15.87 19.87
CA LYS A 26 18.08 -14.89 20.94
C LYS A 26 16.89 -15.18 21.86
N ASN A 27 15.89 -15.93 21.42
CA ASN A 27 14.67 -16.21 22.19
C ASN A 27 14.06 -17.57 21.79
N GLY A 28 13.74 -18.42 22.78
CA GLY A 28 13.16 -19.76 22.57
C GLY A 28 11.68 -19.77 22.17
N GLU A 29 10.98 -18.64 22.34
CA GLU A 29 9.61 -18.40 21.88
C GLU A 29 9.64 -17.33 20.78
N SER A 30 9.88 -17.75 19.54
CA SER A 30 9.96 -16.85 18.39
C SER A 30 8.63 -16.84 17.64
N GLU A 31 8.06 -15.65 17.43
CA GLU A 31 6.90 -15.44 16.54
C GLU A 31 7.25 -15.59 15.05
N PHE A 32 8.52 -15.82 14.71
CA PHE A 32 8.99 -16.00 13.34
C PHE A 32 8.85 -17.46 12.92
N THR A 33 7.61 -17.94 12.81
CA THR A 33 7.28 -19.27 12.32
C THR A 33 6.94 -19.23 10.82
N SER A 34 7.10 -20.36 10.13
CA SER A 34 6.71 -20.49 8.72
C SER A 34 5.22 -20.18 8.48
N GLU A 35 4.36 -20.44 9.47
CA GLU A 35 2.94 -20.10 9.41
C GLU A 35 2.72 -18.58 9.45
N ASN A 36 3.34 -17.89 10.40
CA ASN A 36 3.26 -16.42 10.48
C ASN A 36 3.91 -15.75 9.26
N MET A 37 4.95 -16.36 8.68
CA MET A 37 5.52 -15.95 7.40
C MET A 37 4.49 -16.02 6.27
N LEU A 38 3.84 -17.18 6.12
CA LEU A 38 2.84 -17.41 5.09
C LEU A 38 1.68 -16.42 5.23
N MET A 39 1.17 -16.25 6.45
CA MET A 39 0.11 -15.29 6.75
C MET A 39 0.53 -13.85 6.39
N SER A 40 1.74 -13.43 6.75
CA SER A 40 2.25 -12.10 6.42
C SER A 40 2.34 -11.86 4.90
N VAL A 41 2.72 -12.88 4.13
CA VAL A 41 2.79 -12.80 2.67
C VAL A 41 1.40 -12.70 2.06
N LEU A 42 0.45 -13.51 2.55
CA LEU A 42 -0.94 -13.46 2.11
C LEU A 42 -1.58 -12.11 2.44
N ASP A 43 -1.34 -11.57 3.63
CA ASP A 43 -1.82 -10.25 4.05
C ASP A 43 -1.24 -9.16 3.16
N LEU A 44 0.08 -9.16 2.89
CA LEU A 44 0.71 -8.18 2.02
C LEU A 44 0.14 -8.23 0.59
N PHE A 45 -0.05 -9.43 0.05
CA PHE A 45 -0.58 -9.61 -1.29
C PHE A 45 -2.04 -9.18 -1.39
N GLY A 46 -2.88 -9.62 -0.46
CA GLY A 46 -4.31 -9.29 -0.40
C GLY A 46 -4.52 -7.79 -0.17
N ALA A 47 -3.88 -7.23 0.85
CA ALA A 47 -3.97 -5.81 1.16
C ALA A 47 -3.46 -4.95 0.00
N GLY A 48 -2.30 -5.28 -0.59
CA GLY A 48 -1.73 -4.52 -1.70
C GLY A 48 -2.59 -4.56 -2.96
N THR A 49 -3.13 -5.74 -3.30
CA THR A 49 -3.90 -5.95 -4.53
C THR A 49 -5.26 -5.26 -4.47
N GLU A 50 -6.06 -5.54 -3.45
CA GLU A 50 -7.43 -5.05 -3.37
C GLU A 50 -7.47 -3.53 -3.21
N THR A 51 -6.60 -2.99 -2.35
CA THR A 51 -6.60 -1.55 -2.05
C THR A 51 -6.08 -0.70 -3.21
N THR A 52 -4.97 -1.12 -3.83
CA THR A 52 -4.37 -0.37 -4.95
C THR A 52 -5.23 -0.45 -6.19
N SER A 53 -5.74 -1.64 -6.54
CA SER A 53 -6.58 -1.82 -7.73
C SER A 53 -7.88 -1.02 -7.64
N THR A 54 -8.52 -1.01 -6.47
CA THR A 54 -9.73 -0.22 -6.25
C THR A 54 -9.44 1.28 -6.31
N THR A 55 -8.33 1.74 -5.72
CA THR A 55 -7.92 3.14 -5.80
C THR A 55 -7.67 3.57 -7.24
N LEU A 56 -6.96 2.78 -8.04
CA LEU A 56 -6.72 3.07 -9.46
C LEU A 56 -8.01 3.09 -10.27
N ARG A 57 -8.89 2.10 -10.08
CA ARG A 57 -10.18 2.01 -10.79
C ARG A 57 -11.02 3.27 -10.57
N TYR A 58 -11.21 3.67 -9.31
CA TYR A 58 -11.97 4.88 -9.01
C TYR A 58 -11.22 6.16 -9.35
N GLY A 59 -9.89 6.17 -9.27
CA GLY A 59 -9.06 7.29 -9.70
C GLY A 59 -9.23 7.60 -11.19
N LEU A 60 -9.18 6.57 -12.05
CA LEU A 60 -9.44 6.72 -13.47
C LEU A 60 -10.88 7.18 -13.75
N LEU A 61 -11.86 6.63 -13.04
CA LEU A 61 -13.26 7.08 -13.15
C LEU A 61 -13.43 8.55 -12.72
N ALA A 62 -12.70 8.99 -11.70
CA ALA A 62 -12.73 10.38 -11.25
C ALA A 62 -12.12 11.32 -12.30
N LEU A 63 -10.96 10.98 -12.87
CA LEU A 63 -10.33 11.76 -13.93
C LEU A 63 -11.23 11.85 -15.18
N GLN A 64 -11.82 10.73 -15.60
CA GLN A 64 -12.78 10.71 -16.71
C GLN A 64 -14.00 11.59 -16.45
N LYS A 65 -14.45 11.70 -15.20
CA LYS A 65 -15.59 12.53 -14.81
C LYS A 65 -15.24 14.02 -14.75
N TYR A 66 -13.98 14.36 -14.45
CA TYR A 66 -13.48 15.72 -14.27
C TYR A 66 -12.31 15.98 -15.25
N PRO A 67 -12.60 16.13 -16.56
CA PRO A 67 -11.57 16.28 -17.59
C PRO A 67 -10.68 17.51 -17.38
N GLU A 68 -11.17 18.56 -16.74
CA GLU A 68 -10.39 19.74 -16.37
C GLU A 68 -9.32 19.47 -15.31
N VAL A 69 -9.53 18.44 -14.48
CA VAL A 69 -8.55 17.98 -13.50
C VAL A 69 -7.50 17.12 -14.20
N GLU A 70 -7.94 16.22 -15.08
CA GLU A 70 -7.07 15.39 -15.92
C GLU A 70 -6.13 16.25 -16.76
N GLU A 71 -6.65 17.26 -17.46
CA GLU A 71 -5.86 18.20 -18.27
C GLU A 71 -4.74 18.86 -17.45
N LYS A 72 -5.05 19.38 -16.26
CA LYS A 72 -4.06 20.01 -15.38
C LYS A 72 -3.00 19.03 -14.85
N VAL A 73 -3.39 17.77 -14.59
CA VAL A 73 -2.42 16.73 -14.22
C VAL A 73 -1.46 16.48 -15.40
N HIS A 74 -1.99 16.35 -16.61
CA HIS A 74 -1.17 16.18 -17.82
C HIS A 74 -0.25 17.38 -18.07
N GLU A 75 -0.73 18.61 -17.92
CA GLU A 75 0.09 19.82 -18.03
C GLU A 75 1.24 19.85 -17.02
N GLU A 76 0.99 19.46 -15.77
CA GLU A 76 2.04 19.38 -14.76
C GLU A 76 3.07 18.30 -15.11
N ILE A 77 2.64 17.12 -15.55
CA ILE A 77 3.53 16.03 -15.97
C ILE A 77 4.37 16.48 -17.18
N ASP A 78 3.76 17.05 -18.21
CA ASP A 78 4.47 17.55 -19.40
C ASP A 78 5.49 18.63 -19.03
N ARG A 79 5.18 19.50 -18.05
CA ARG A 79 6.09 20.55 -17.57
C ARG A 79 7.28 19.99 -16.77
N VAL A 80 7.06 19.02 -15.89
CA VAL A 80 8.07 18.50 -14.95
C VAL A 80 8.90 17.39 -15.57
N VAL A 81 8.26 16.45 -16.26
CA VAL A 81 8.87 15.24 -16.80
C VAL A 81 9.27 15.44 -18.27
N GLY A 82 8.47 16.19 -19.02
CA GLY A 82 8.59 16.32 -20.48
C GLY A 82 8.15 15.05 -21.22
N ARG A 83 8.22 15.10 -22.56
CA ARG A 83 7.75 14.00 -23.43
C ARG A 83 8.80 12.93 -23.75
N GLY A 84 10.03 13.12 -23.29
CA GLY A 84 11.17 12.25 -23.64
C GLY A 84 11.35 11.03 -22.74
N ARG A 85 10.59 10.93 -21.64
CA ARG A 85 10.69 9.84 -20.67
C ARG A 85 9.38 9.65 -19.89
N ALA A 86 9.24 8.49 -19.25
CA ALA A 86 8.16 8.26 -18.30
C ALA A 86 8.45 8.95 -16.94
N PRO A 87 7.41 9.29 -16.15
CA PRO A 87 7.56 9.75 -14.78
C PRO A 87 8.22 8.69 -13.90
N CYS A 88 8.99 9.13 -12.90
CA CYS A 88 9.57 8.25 -11.88
C CYS A 88 9.38 8.81 -10.46
N VAL A 89 9.71 8.01 -9.44
CA VAL A 89 9.48 8.39 -8.03
C VAL A 89 10.22 9.67 -7.64
N ALA A 90 11.37 9.96 -8.26
CA ALA A 90 12.12 11.18 -7.99
C ALA A 90 11.40 12.47 -8.45
N ASP A 91 10.48 12.37 -9.41
CA ASP A 91 9.70 13.52 -9.90
C ASP A 91 8.58 13.92 -8.94
N ARG A 92 8.17 13.01 -8.06
CA ARG A 92 7.00 13.17 -7.17
C ARG A 92 7.00 14.49 -6.40
N GLY A 93 8.15 14.88 -5.85
CA GLY A 93 8.29 16.12 -5.08
C GLY A 93 8.09 17.41 -5.90
N GLN A 94 8.11 17.32 -7.22
CA GLN A 94 7.95 18.44 -8.15
C GLN A 94 6.55 18.48 -8.80
N MET A 95 5.66 17.54 -8.46
CA MET A 95 4.30 17.43 -9.01
C MET A 95 3.23 17.60 -7.92
N PRO A 96 3.16 18.78 -7.25
CA PRO A 96 2.25 18.99 -6.14
C PRO A 96 0.77 18.93 -6.53
N TYR A 97 0.40 19.28 -7.76
CA TYR A 97 -1.00 19.20 -8.20
C TYR A 97 -1.43 17.73 -8.37
N THR A 98 -0.59 16.92 -8.99
CA THR A 98 -0.80 15.47 -9.16
C THR A 98 -0.90 14.78 -7.79
N GLU A 99 -0.04 15.14 -6.84
CA GLU A 99 -0.12 14.65 -5.46
C GLU A 99 -1.43 15.08 -4.78
N ALA A 100 -1.89 16.32 -4.98
CA ALA A 100 -3.16 16.78 -4.42
C ALA A 100 -4.34 15.99 -5.01
N VAL A 101 -4.33 15.69 -6.31
CA VAL A 101 -5.36 14.88 -6.98
C VAL A 101 -5.39 13.46 -6.44
N ILE A 102 -4.23 12.82 -6.21
CA ILE A 102 -4.15 11.48 -5.61
C ILE A 102 -4.77 11.48 -4.21
N HIS A 103 -4.44 12.46 -3.38
CA HIS A 103 -5.03 12.58 -2.03
C HIS A 103 -6.54 12.81 -2.09
N GLU A 104 -7.02 13.61 -3.04
CA GLU A 104 -8.44 13.87 -3.22
C GLU A 104 -9.20 12.62 -3.68
N ILE A 105 -8.62 11.82 -4.58
CA ILE A 105 -9.17 10.52 -4.97
C ILE A 105 -9.28 9.63 -3.74
N GLN A 106 -8.23 9.50 -2.93
CA GLN A 106 -8.25 8.70 -1.71
C GLN A 106 -9.30 9.18 -0.70
N ARG A 107 -9.47 10.50 -0.56
CA ARG A 107 -10.52 11.11 0.28
C ARG A 107 -11.92 10.80 -0.25
N PHE A 108 -12.11 10.88 -1.56
CA PHE A 108 -13.41 10.71 -2.22
C PHE A 108 -13.89 9.25 -2.19
N ILE A 109 -13.00 8.29 -2.44
CA ILE A 109 -13.38 6.87 -2.52
C ILE A 109 -13.71 6.25 -1.17
N SER A 110 -13.19 6.82 -0.06
CA SER A 110 -13.36 6.31 1.30
C SER A 110 -13.27 4.77 1.38
N LEU A 111 -12.18 4.22 0.84
CA LEU A 111 -11.99 2.79 0.57
C LEU A 111 -12.30 1.86 1.75
N ALA A 112 -11.97 2.29 2.97
CA ALA A 112 -12.27 1.58 4.22
C ALA A 112 -12.92 2.55 5.22
N ALA A 113 -14.15 2.98 4.94
CA ALA A 113 -14.86 4.02 5.70
C ALA A 113 -14.93 3.78 7.22
N LEU A 114 -14.92 2.51 7.66
CA LEU A 114 -14.98 2.13 9.08
C LEU A 114 -13.67 1.54 9.61
N SER A 115 -12.59 1.55 8.81
CA SER A 115 -11.35 0.83 9.11
C SER A 115 -11.60 -0.67 9.40
N LEU A 116 -10.60 -1.36 9.92
CA LEU A 116 -10.77 -2.68 10.53
C LEU A 116 -11.34 -2.54 11.95
N PRO A 117 -12.05 -3.55 12.46
CA PRO A 117 -12.50 -3.57 13.85
C PRO A 117 -11.32 -3.41 14.82
N HIS A 118 -11.46 -2.50 15.78
CA HIS A 118 -10.50 -2.29 16.85
C HIS A 118 -11.08 -2.73 18.19
N SER A 119 -10.26 -3.34 19.05
CA SER A 119 -10.59 -3.64 20.45
C SER A 119 -9.57 -3.00 21.39
N VAL A 120 -9.95 -2.77 22.65
CA VAL A 120 -9.06 -2.18 23.66
C VAL A 120 -8.32 -3.26 24.43
N ALA A 121 -7.02 -3.10 24.65
CA ALA A 121 -6.21 -4.08 25.39
C ALA A 121 -6.52 -4.11 26.91
N LYS A 122 -7.21 -3.08 27.41
CA LYS A 122 -7.65 -2.87 28.80
C LYS A 122 -8.82 -1.89 28.84
N ASN A 123 -9.55 -1.87 29.95
CA ASN A 123 -10.60 -0.87 30.19
C ASN A 123 -10.05 0.54 29.93
N THR A 124 -10.68 1.26 29.02
CA THR A 124 -10.19 2.55 28.52
C THR A 124 -11.28 3.60 28.66
N HIS A 125 -10.97 4.70 29.35
CA HIS A 125 -11.84 5.86 29.38
C HIS A 125 -11.66 6.66 28.09
N PHE A 126 -12.74 6.86 27.33
CA PHE A 126 -12.76 7.71 26.16
C PHE A 126 -13.90 8.71 26.28
N ARG A 127 -13.53 9.98 26.47
CA ARG A 127 -14.48 11.05 26.82
C ARG A 127 -15.32 10.65 28.03
N GLN A 128 -16.64 10.72 27.95
CA GLN A 128 -17.57 10.32 29.02
C GLN A 128 -17.87 8.81 29.09
N TYR A 129 -17.23 7.97 28.26
CA TYR A 129 -17.51 6.53 28.20
C TYR A 129 -16.35 5.69 28.76
N ILE A 130 -16.69 4.53 29.31
CA ILE A 130 -15.75 3.46 29.65
C ILE A 130 -15.91 2.37 28.59
N ILE A 131 -14.86 2.12 27.82
CA ILE A 131 -14.79 1.03 26.85
C ILE A 131 -14.16 -0.17 27.58
N PRO A 132 -14.92 -1.27 27.81
CA PRO A 132 -14.39 -2.46 28.49
C PRO A 132 -13.42 -3.23 27.59
N LYS A 133 -12.48 -3.94 28.22
CA LYS A 133 -11.61 -4.92 27.54
C LYS A 133 -12.42 -6.03 26.89
#